data_AF-A0A432UGQ5-F1
#
_entry.id   AF-A0A432UGQ5-F1
#
_cell.length_a   1.000
_cell.length_b   1.000
_cell.length_c   1.000
_cell.angle_alpha   90.00
_cell.angle_beta   90.00
_cell.angle_gamma   90.00
#
_symmetry.space_group_name_H-M   'P 1'
#
loop_
_entity.id
_entity.type
_entity.pdbx_description
1 polymer ?
#
loop_
_entity_poly.entity_id
_entity_poly.type
_entity_poly.pdbx_seq_one_letter_code
_entity_poly.pdbx_strand_id
1 'polypeptide(L)'
;MKPQEFIEALRVLSDETRIRILKILEEGPAYLCQITAVLGFSPSTVSVHMKKLKQFGFVEDRKEGIKVLFNLSEPKNENLREILKSVLREAEEFPTVKGDRIKLKEATLDRVCPLGGEGEEEEG
;
A
#
# COMPACT_ATOMS: atom_id res chain seq x y z
N MET A 1 -8.34 -21.75 -1.17
CA MET A 1 -7.14 -21.28 -0.45
C MET A 1 -6.69 -22.39 0.46
N LYS A 2 -5.41 -22.77 0.42
CA LYS A 2 -4.83 -23.80 1.30
C LYS A 2 -4.60 -23.23 2.70
N PRO A 3 -4.53 -24.05 3.76
CA PRO A 3 -4.29 -23.56 5.13
C PRO A 3 -3.03 -22.68 5.25
N GLN A 4 -1.94 -23.06 4.60
CA GLN A 4 -0.68 -22.30 4.63
C GLN A 4 -0.79 -20.95 3.92
N GLU A 5 -1.57 -20.87 2.82
CA GLU A 5 -1.83 -19.61 2.12
C GLU A 5 -2.63 -18.65 2.99
N PHE A 6 -3.61 -19.15 3.74
CA PHE A 6 -4.40 -18.33 4.65
C PHE A 6 -3.54 -17.79 5.80
N ILE A 7 -2.72 -18.64 6.42
CA ILE A 7 -1.78 -18.21 7.48
C ILE A 7 -0.81 -17.15 6.96
N GLU A 8 -0.30 -17.31 5.74
CA GLU A 8 0.61 -16.32 5.15
C GLU A 8 -0.12 -15.00 4.84
N ALA A 9 -1.37 -15.03 4.40
CA ALA A 9 -2.18 -13.81 4.24
C ALA A 9 -2.32 -13.05 5.57
N LEU A 10 -2.52 -13.76 6.69
CA LEU A 10 -2.57 -13.14 8.01
C LEU A 10 -1.22 -12.54 8.44
N ARG A 11 -0.10 -13.21 8.14
CA ARG A 11 1.24 -12.65 8.37
C ARG A 11 1.51 -11.42 7.52
N VAL A 12 0.96 -11.38 6.31
CA VAL A 12 1.00 -10.17 5.49
C VAL A 12 0.21 -9.04 6.16
N LEU A 13 -0.94 -9.30 6.78
CA LEU A 13 -1.69 -8.26 7.50
C LEU A 13 -1.08 -7.87 8.85
N SER A 14 -0.19 -8.66 9.45
CA SER A 14 0.38 -8.41 10.78
C SER A 14 1.55 -7.42 10.82
N ASP A 15 1.72 -6.57 9.82
CA ASP A 15 2.85 -5.65 9.68
C ASP A 15 2.35 -4.22 9.58
N GLU A 16 2.86 -3.37 10.47
CA GLU A 16 2.37 -2.01 10.62
C GLU A 16 2.50 -1.21 9.32
N THR A 17 3.63 -1.32 8.61
CA THR A 17 3.83 -0.61 7.34
C THR A 17 2.81 -1.04 6.30
N ARG A 18 2.48 -2.33 6.21
CA ARG A 18 1.45 -2.83 5.29
C ARG A 18 0.05 -2.35 5.68
N ILE A 19 -0.28 -2.31 6.96
CA ILE A 19 -1.55 -1.73 7.45
C ILE A 19 -1.63 -0.24 7.08
N ARG A 20 -0.56 0.53 7.32
CA ARG A 20 -0.50 1.95 6.97
C ARG A 20 -0.67 2.18 5.46
N ILE A 21 -0.05 1.35 4.62
CA ILE A 21 -0.27 1.37 3.16
C ILE A 21 -1.75 1.16 2.83
N LEU A 22 -2.39 0.12 3.40
CA LEU A 22 -3.79 -0.17 3.12
C LEU A 22 -4.70 0.98 3.57
N LYS A 23 -4.40 1.64 4.70
CA LYS A 23 -5.12 2.82 5.18
C LYS A 23 -4.94 4.03 4.27
N ILE A 24 -3.75 4.24 3.70
CA ILE A 24 -3.55 5.26 2.66
C ILE A 24 -4.45 4.98 1.45
N LEU A 25 -4.50 3.72 1.01
CA LEU A 25 -5.28 3.31 -0.16
C LEU A 25 -6.80 3.25 0.09
N GLU A 26 -7.23 3.22 1.35
CA GLU A 26 -8.63 3.32 1.75
C GLU A 26 -9.19 4.74 1.54
N GLU A 27 -8.34 5.77 1.63
CA GLU A 27 -8.71 7.15 1.28
C GLU A 27 -8.90 7.33 -0.24
N GLY A 28 -8.24 6.48 -1.02
CA GLY A 28 -8.35 6.46 -2.47
C GLY A 28 -7.07 5.99 -3.17
N PRO A 29 -7.09 5.94 -4.51
CA PRO A 29 -5.93 5.60 -5.33
C PRO A 29 -4.71 6.47 -5.03
N ALA A 30 -3.52 5.87 -4.93
CA ALA A 30 -2.27 6.60 -4.72
C ALA A 30 -1.11 6.02 -5.53
N TYR A 31 -0.24 6.89 -6.06
CA TYR A 31 0.97 6.45 -6.75
C TYR A 31 2.05 6.05 -5.74
N LEU A 32 2.99 5.19 -6.19
CA LEU A 32 4.14 4.76 -5.37
C LEU A 32 4.87 5.95 -4.70
N CYS A 33 5.12 7.02 -5.44
CA CYS A 33 5.77 8.25 -4.97
C CYS A 33 5.02 8.93 -3.82
N GLN A 34 3.69 8.96 -3.85
CA GLN A 34 2.88 9.53 -2.77
C GLN A 34 2.99 8.66 -1.52
N ILE A 35 2.90 7.34 -1.69
CA ILE A 35 2.97 6.38 -0.59
C ILE A 35 4.36 6.43 0.08
N THR A 36 5.44 6.51 -0.70
CA THR A 36 6.80 6.67 -0.17
C THR A 36 6.97 8.00 0.57
N ALA A 37 6.42 9.10 0.04
CA ALA A 37 6.51 10.42 0.67
C ALA A 37 5.76 10.47 2.01
N VAL A 38 4.57 9.85 2.09
CA VAL A 38 3.79 9.80 3.34
C VAL A 38 4.50 8.95 4.41
N LEU A 39 4.97 7.76 4.02
CA LEU A 39 5.54 6.80 4.96
C LEU A 39 6.99 7.09 5.33
N GLY A 40 7.74 7.82 4.50
CA GLY A 40 9.17 8.08 4.68
C GLY A 40 10.07 6.88 4.36
N PHE A 41 9.59 5.94 3.53
CA PHE A 41 10.35 4.76 3.10
C PHE A 41 10.84 4.91 1.65
N SER A 42 11.92 4.19 1.31
CA SER A 42 12.41 4.13 -0.06
C SER A 42 11.40 3.44 -1.01
N PRO A 43 11.39 3.79 -2.30
CA PRO A 43 10.54 3.13 -3.31
C PRO A 43 10.73 1.61 -3.35
N SER A 44 11.97 1.12 -3.20
CA SER A 44 12.29 -0.31 -3.17
C SER A 44 11.63 -1.01 -1.99
N THR A 45 11.63 -0.38 -0.81
CA THR A 45 10.99 -0.91 0.40
C THR A 45 9.48 -1.01 0.20
N VAL A 46 8.83 0.08 -0.22
CA VAL A 46 7.37 0.10 -0.45
C VAL A 46 6.97 -0.91 -1.53
N SER A 47 7.75 -1.05 -2.60
CA SER A 47 7.49 -2.01 -3.68
C SER A 47 7.48 -3.47 -3.18
N VAL A 48 8.36 -3.82 -2.23
CA VAL A 48 8.36 -5.15 -1.59
C VAL A 48 7.07 -5.38 -0.80
N HIS A 49 6.61 -4.38 -0.04
CA HIS A 49 5.34 -4.44 0.67
C HIS A 49 4.15 -4.60 -0.29
N MET A 50 4.13 -3.83 -1.38
CA MET A 50 3.09 -3.92 -2.42
C MET A 50 3.01 -5.30 -3.07
N LYS A 51 4.16 -5.91 -3.38
CA LYS A 51 4.20 -7.27 -3.96
C LYS A 51 3.53 -8.30 -3.04
N LYS A 52 3.80 -8.23 -1.72
CA LYS A 52 3.18 -9.11 -0.73
C LYS A 52 1.68 -8.87 -0.59
N LEU A 53 1.26 -7.60 -0.54
CA LEU A 53 -0.16 -7.25 -0.47
C LEU A 53 -0.94 -7.71 -1.72
N LYS A 54 -0.35 -7.51 -2.90
CA LYS A 54 -0.93 -7.90 -4.19
C LYS A 54 -1.09 -9.41 -4.31
N GLN A 55 -0.11 -10.19 -3.81
CA GLN A 55 -0.17 -11.66 -3.82
C GLN A 55 -1.47 -12.20 -3.22
N PHE A 56 -2.01 -11.54 -2.19
CA PHE A 56 -3.25 -11.96 -1.52
C PHE A 56 -4.49 -11.15 -1.93
N GLY A 57 -4.34 -10.23 -2.89
CA GLY A 57 -5.44 -9.42 -3.40
C GLY A 57 -5.90 -8.32 -2.45
N PHE A 58 -5.04 -7.87 -1.54
CA PHE A 58 -5.33 -6.71 -0.68
C PHE A 58 -5.14 -5.38 -1.40
N VAL A 59 -4.33 -5.38 -2.47
CA VAL A 59 -4.12 -4.23 -3.34
C VAL A 59 -4.09 -4.69 -4.79
N GLU A 60 -4.37 -3.76 -5.68
CA GLU A 60 -4.15 -3.89 -7.12
C GLU A 60 -3.34 -2.69 -7.61
N ASP A 61 -2.72 -2.84 -8.79
CA ASP A 61 -1.98 -1.78 -9.44
C ASP A 61 -2.33 -1.65 -10.91
N ARG A 62 -2.18 -0.43 -11.42
CA ARG A 62 -2.30 -0.09 -12.82
C ARG A 62 -1.13 0.83 -13.21
N LYS A 63 -0.50 0.52 -14.34
CA LYS A 63 0.50 1.42 -14.94
C LYS A 63 -0.19 2.59 -15.63
N GLU A 64 0.30 3.81 -15.36
CA GLU A 64 -0.14 5.05 -15.99
C GLU A 64 1.11 5.81 -16.47
N GLY A 65 1.45 5.59 -17.75
CA GLY A 65 2.74 6.00 -18.30
C GLY A 65 3.89 5.29 -17.57
N ILE A 66 4.80 6.08 -17.00
CA ILE A 66 5.92 5.56 -16.20
C ILE A 66 5.57 5.36 -14.72
N LYS A 67 4.41 5.85 -14.26
CA LYS A 67 3.99 5.78 -12.86
C LYS A 67 3.14 4.54 -12.64
N VAL A 68 3.13 4.04 -11.40
CA VAL A 68 2.26 2.93 -10.97
C VAL A 68 1.30 3.45 -9.92
N LEU A 69 0.00 3.35 -10.24
CA LEU A 69 -1.10 3.72 -9.35
C LEU A 69 -1.58 2.46 -8.62
N PHE A 70 -1.73 2.55 -7.30
CA PHE A 70 -2.24 1.47 -6.47
C PHE A 70 -3.63 1.81 -5.95
N ASN A 71 -4.46 0.78 -5.79
CA ASN A 71 -5.77 0.85 -5.13
C ASN A 71 -5.90 -0.22 -4.06
N LEU A 72 -6.70 0.06 -3.03
CA LEU A 72 -7.19 -0.97 -2.13
C LEU A 72 -8.06 -1.95 -2.93
N SER A 73 -7.86 -3.25 -2.69
CA SER A 73 -8.62 -4.31 -3.33
C SER A 73 -9.14 -5.29 -2.28
N GLU A 74 -10.20 -6.01 -2.62
CA GLU A 74 -10.76 -7.02 -1.74
C GLU A 74 -10.28 -8.42 -2.15
N PRO A 75 -9.77 -9.22 -1.19
CA PRO A 75 -9.40 -10.60 -1.49
C PRO A 75 -10.63 -11.42 -1.91
N LYS A 76 -10.41 -12.40 -2.79
CA LYS A 76 -11.47 -13.31 -3.27
C LYS A 76 -12.07 -14.17 -2.16
N ASN A 77 -11.31 -14.43 -1.10
CA ASN A 77 -11.76 -15.20 0.04
C ASN A 77 -12.57 -14.31 1.01
N GLU A 78 -13.79 -14.70 1.31
CA GLU A 78 -14.73 -13.94 2.15
C GLU A 78 -14.20 -13.73 3.58
N ASN A 79 -13.67 -14.77 4.23
CA ASN A 79 -13.12 -14.64 5.58
C ASN A 79 -11.94 -13.66 5.63
N LEU A 80 -11.04 -13.69 4.64
CA LEU A 80 -9.95 -12.70 4.57
C LEU A 80 -10.47 -11.27 4.35
N ARG A 81 -11.57 -11.10 3.62
CA ARG A 81 -12.18 -9.79 3.43
C ARG A 81 -12.74 -9.22 4.72
N GLU A 82 -13.43 -10.05 5.51
CA GLU A 82 -13.95 -9.62 6.82
C GLU A 82 -12.82 -9.34 7.82
N ILE A 83 -11.75 -10.12 7.76
CA ILE A 83 -10.53 -9.85 8.55
C ILE A 83 -9.91 -8.52 8.12
N LEU A 84 -9.74 -8.28 6.81
CA LEU A 84 -9.20 -7.02 6.29
C LEU A 84 -10.03 -5.83 6.80
N LYS A 85 -11.36 -5.88 6.68
CA LYS A 85 -12.27 -4.84 7.19
C LYS A 85 -12.10 -4.59 8.68
N SER A 86 -11.93 -5.66 9.46
CA SER A 86 -11.73 -5.57 10.91
C SER A 86 -10.39 -4.90 11.25
N VAL A 87 -9.32 -5.28 10.53
CA VAL A 87 -7.99 -4.68 10.68
C VAL A 87 -8.00 -3.20 10.30
N LEU A 88 -8.63 -2.82 9.19
CA LEU A 88 -8.68 -1.41 8.75
C LEU A 88 -9.49 -0.53 9.69
N ARG A 89 -10.55 -1.09 10.29
CA ARG A 89 -11.35 -0.43 11.31
C ARG A 89 -10.53 -0.16 12.57
N GLU A 90 -9.82 -1.16 13.08
CA GLU A 90 -8.96 -1.01 14.26
C GLU A 90 -7.80 -0.02 14.00
N ALA A 91 -7.20 -0.11 12.82
CA ALA A 91 -6.07 0.73 12.43
C ALA A 91 -6.39 2.22 12.30
N GLU A 92 -7.68 2.60 12.18
CA GLU A 92 -8.12 3.99 12.22
C GLU A 92 -7.65 4.72 13.49
N GLU A 93 -7.53 3.98 14.60
CA GLU A 93 -7.14 4.55 15.89
C GLU A 93 -5.62 4.65 16.08
N PHE A 94 -4.82 4.08 15.16
CA PHE A 94 -3.38 4.10 15.28
C PHE A 94 -2.82 5.52 15.15
N PRO A 95 -1.96 5.98 16.07
CA PRO A 95 -1.36 7.32 15.98
C PRO A 95 -0.60 7.56 14.67
N THR A 96 0.06 6.52 14.15
CA THR A 96 0.80 6.58 12.88
C THR A 96 -0.12 6.81 11.69
N VAL A 97 -1.28 6.13 11.65
CA VAL A 97 -2.29 6.29 10.58
C VAL A 97 -2.91 7.69 10.58
N LYS A 98 -3.21 8.24 11.77
CA LYS A 98 -3.73 9.62 11.90
C LYS A 98 -2.75 10.65 11.33
N GLY A 99 -1.45 10.49 11.59
CA GLY A 99 -0.40 11.33 11.02
C GLY A 99 -0.26 11.18 9.51
N ASP A 100 -0.38 9.96 8.99
CA ASP A 100 -0.25 9.69 7.55
C ASP A 100 -1.37 10.33 6.72
N ARG A 101 -2.61 10.38 7.23
CA ARG A 101 -3.74 11.06 6.55
C ARG A 101 -3.49 12.56 6.37
N ILE A 102 -2.79 13.20 7.31
CA ILE A 102 -2.44 14.62 7.19
C ILE A 102 -1.40 14.78 6.07
N LYS A 103 -0.33 13.98 6.09
CA LYS A 103 0.71 14.00 5.06
C LYS A 103 0.17 13.70 3.67
N LEU A 104 -0.78 12.78 3.54
CA LEU A 104 -1.36 12.40 2.25
C LEU A 104 -2.07 13.59 1.58
N LYS A 105 -2.74 14.44 2.36
CA LYS A 105 -3.38 15.67 1.84
C LYS A 105 -2.35 16.69 1.32
N GLU A 106 -1.14 16.66 1.85
CA GLU A 106 -0.04 17.56 1.45
C GLU A 106 0.79 17.01 0.29
N ALA A 107 0.77 15.69 0.08
CA ALA A 107 1.50 14.94 -0.94
C ALA A 107 0.81 14.96 -2.31
N THR A 108 0.65 16.17 -2.86
CA THR A 108 0.06 16.37 -4.19
C THR A 108 0.99 15.86 -5.31
N LEU A 109 0.41 15.45 -6.44
CA LEU A 109 1.16 14.82 -7.54
C LEU A 109 2.32 15.67 -8.05
N ASP A 110 2.10 16.97 -8.19
CA ASP A 110 3.08 17.97 -8.59
C ASP A 110 4.24 18.12 -7.61
N ARG A 111 4.02 17.83 -6.31
CA ARG A 111 5.02 17.98 -5.26
C ARG A 111 5.92 16.76 -5.10
N VAL A 112 5.34 15.55 -5.16
CA VAL A 112 6.05 14.33 -4.74
C VAL A 112 6.28 13.34 -5.88
N CYS A 113 5.57 13.47 -6.99
CA CYS A 113 5.69 12.56 -8.12
C CYS A 113 6.35 13.28 -9.29
N PRO A 114 7.67 13.09 -9.51
CA PRO A 114 8.37 13.76 -10.60
C PRO A 114 7.66 13.56 -11.94
N LEU A 115 7.61 14.62 -12.73
CA LEU A 115 7.14 14.59 -14.10
C LEU A 115 8.24 13.94 -14.96
N GLY A 116 8.24 12.61 -15.08
CA GLY A 116 9.15 11.96 -16.03
C GLY A 116 10.64 12.09 -15.67
N GLY A 117 11.13 11.20 -14.80
CA GLY A 117 12.57 11.05 -14.56
C GLY A 117 12.93 9.59 -14.70
N GLU A 118 13.92 9.32 -15.55
CA GLU A 118 14.47 8.04 -15.96
C GLU A 118 14.60 7.06 -14.79
N GLY A 119 14.25 5.79 -15.06
CA GLY A 119 14.60 4.72 -14.17
C GLY A 119 16.11 4.74 -13.99
N GLU A 120 16.55 4.90 -12.75
CA GLU A 120 17.89 4.51 -12.34
C GLU A 120 18.02 3.01 -12.69
N GLU A 121 18.66 2.75 -13.83
CA GLU A 121 19.41 1.52 -14.05
C GLU A 121 20.50 1.49 -12.98
N GLU A 122 20.18 0.95 -11.79
CA GLU A 122 21.21 0.43 -10.93
C GLU A 122 21.66 -0.91 -11.55
N GLU A 123 22.76 -0.82 -12.30
CA GLU A 123 23.59 -1.94 -12.73
C GLU A 123 23.92 -2.85 -11.53
N GLY A 124 23.71 -4.16 -11.73
CA GLY A 124 24.19 -5.25 -10.88
C GLY A 124 24.35 -6.51 -11.70
#